data_AF-A0A811KFG4-F1
#
_entry.id   AF-A0A811KFG4-F1
#
_cell.length_a   1.000
_cell.length_b   1.000
_cell.length_c   1.000
_cell.angle_alpha   90.00
_cell.angle_beta   90.00
_cell.angle_gamma   90.00
#
_symmetry.space_group_name_H-M   'P 1'
#
loop_
_entity.id
_entity.type
_entity.pdbx_description
1 polymer ?
#
loop_
_entity_poly.entity_id
_entity_poly.type
_entity_poly.pdbx_seq_one_letter_code
_entity_poly.pdbx_strand_id
1 'polypeptide(L)'
;MSSYTSSSGYRRRPVVGYDPEERALDRITRDAEDRMSKKREARDEARQYRLEQLEKQIRATDEANYLAVNGKSKSKSQLIKEKEECEIEVLQDKVSELENKFERAMILYSQVDNEKSTLLYEIDLLKDDLEEKDEVLYQAKREAKNLGTEVKLLQKTIEGLQTIQQQLKGEIEKRDELIRDNGLCLVDQLDEEDLVSCSTASTDFQPRPNSMLLSLNTISQIEKAIPGQQNLDEKLKKMVDMNKKLRQQIEETEQILYARRTRQQDQQNHIANGVSAAEMEREAAKISELRLRIQEMEREQATRQGNYSRVESQLNRYKSQAEQSEKECTELKAQNRQLKKELRDKENSLDEAKETNAHLQSRLEKLRTMRRV
;
A
#
# COMPACT_ATOMS: atom_id res chain seq x y z
N MET A 1 -24.06 -37.21 34.57
CA MET A 1 -23.71 -35.88 35.11
C MET A 1 -24.40 -34.84 34.27
N SER A 2 -24.99 -33.86 34.94
CA SER A 2 -25.82 -32.78 34.41
C SER A 2 -24.96 -31.65 33.85
N SER A 3 -25.35 -31.06 32.71
CA SER A 3 -25.04 -29.64 32.44
C SER A 3 -25.97 -29.06 31.39
N TYR A 4 -26.61 -27.97 31.81
CA TYR A 4 -27.61 -27.17 31.13
C TYR A 4 -27.05 -26.40 29.93
N THR A 5 -27.84 -26.28 28.87
CA THR A 5 -27.66 -25.27 27.83
C THR A 5 -28.18 -23.92 28.35
N SER A 6 -27.27 -23.02 28.73
CA SER A 6 -27.62 -21.65 29.09
C SER A 6 -27.43 -20.70 27.91
N SER A 7 -28.52 -20.00 27.64
CA SER A 7 -28.70 -18.95 26.66
C SER A 7 -27.89 -17.68 26.98
N SER A 8 -27.61 -16.92 25.90
CA SER A 8 -27.49 -15.47 25.85
C SER A 8 -26.32 -14.80 26.60
N GLY A 9 -25.32 -14.39 25.82
CA GLY A 9 -24.22 -13.53 26.26
C GLY A 9 -23.63 -12.66 25.15
N TYR A 10 -24.47 -12.02 24.31
CA TYR A 10 -23.97 -10.91 23.49
C TYR A 10 -23.61 -9.75 24.42
N ARG A 11 -22.31 -9.50 24.59
CA ARG A 11 -21.79 -8.27 25.18
C ARG A 11 -22.30 -7.09 24.36
N ARG A 12 -23.36 -6.43 24.81
CA ARG A 12 -23.75 -5.12 24.29
C ARG A 12 -22.67 -4.12 24.70
N ARG A 13 -21.90 -3.65 23.71
CA ARG A 13 -21.27 -2.32 23.81
C ARG A 13 -22.40 -1.31 24.04
N PRO A 14 -22.21 -0.28 24.88
CA PRO A 14 -23.18 0.81 24.94
C PRO A 14 -23.15 1.48 23.56
N VAL A 15 -24.22 1.30 22.80
CA VAL A 15 -24.47 2.06 21.58
C VAL A 15 -24.78 3.47 22.06
N VAL A 16 -23.76 4.31 22.15
CA VAL A 16 -23.96 5.77 22.16
C VAL A 16 -24.27 6.16 20.72
N GLY A 17 -25.46 5.76 20.26
CA GLY A 17 -26.07 6.26 19.05
C GLY A 17 -26.90 7.44 19.46
N TYR A 18 -26.29 8.63 19.51
CA TYR A 18 -27.07 9.86 19.51
C TYR A 18 -27.65 9.97 18.10
N ASP A 19 -28.89 9.52 17.94
CA ASP A 19 -29.53 9.50 16.64
C ASP A 19 -29.68 10.95 16.13
N PRO A 20 -29.38 11.20 14.85
CA PRO A 20 -29.51 12.54 14.27
C PRO A 20 -30.95 13.08 14.37
N GLU A 21 -31.92 12.18 14.49
CA GLU A 21 -33.33 12.49 14.71
C GLU A 21 -33.60 13.04 16.13
N GLU A 22 -32.96 12.48 17.16
CA GLU A 22 -33.07 12.95 18.55
C GLU A 22 -32.49 14.37 18.69
N ARG A 23 -31.35 14.64 18.03
CA ARG A 23 -30.77 15.99 17.97
C ARG A 23 -31.66 16.99 17.23
N ALA A 24 -32.42 16.54 16.23
CA ALA A 24 -33.35 17.39 15.52
C ALA A 24 -34.56 17.74 16.40
N LEU A 25 -35.09 16.77 17.15
CA LEU A 25 -36.20 16.98 18.09
C LEU A 25 -35.81 17.88 19.27
N ASP A 26 -34.60 17.74 19.80
CA ASP A 26 -34.09 18.62 20.85
C ASP A 26 -33.92 20.08 20.38
N ARG A 27 -33.45 20.27 19.14
CA ARG A 27 -33.35 21.61 18.52
C ARG A 27 -34.73 22.22 18.32
N ILE A 28 -35.70 21.45 17.83
CA ILE A 28 -37.07 21.92 17.65
C ILE A 28 -37.69 22.32 18.99
N THR A 29 -37.44 21.54 20.04
CA THR A 29 -37.97 21.80 21.39
C THR A 29 -37.36 23.08 21.98
N ARG A 30 -36.03 23.25 21.91
CA ARG A 30 -35.36 24.48 22.35
C ARG A 30 -35.80 25.71 21.55
N ASP A 31 -35.89 25.59 20.23
CA ASP A 31 -36.37 26.69 19.38
C ASP A 31 -37.82 27.09 19.72
N ALA A 32 -38.67 26.12 20.06
CA ALA A 32 -40.04 26.39 20.49
C ALA A 32 -40.08 27.07 21.86
N GLU A 33 -39.25 26.63 22.82
CA GLU A 33 -39.11 27.25 24.14
C GLU A 33 -38.60 28.69 24.04
N ASP A 34 -37.57 28.94 23.23
CA ASP A 34 -37.00 30.27 23.01
C ASP A 34 -38.02 31.23 22.38
N ARG A 35 -38.80 30.75 21.40
CA ARG A 35 -39.90 31.54 20.79
C ARG A 35 -40.96 31.88 21.82
N MET A 36 -41.30 30.96 22.72
CA MET A 36 -42.27 31.21 23.78
C MET A 36 -41.72 32.14 24.86
N SER A 37 -40.42 32.08 25.18
CA SER A 37 -39.76 33.01 26.10
C SER A 37 -39.77 34.44 25.56
N LYS A 38 -39.31 34.64 24.32
CA LYS A 38 -39.33 35.96 23.65
C LYS A 38 -40.73 36.56 23.59
N LYS A 39 -41.76 35.73 23.38
CA LYS A 39 -43.16 36.19 23.39
C LYS A 39 -43.65 36.57 24.79
N ARG A 40 -43.11 35.98 25.86
CA ARG A 40 -43.40 36.39 27.24
C ARG A 40 -42.69 37.70 27.56
N GLU A 41 -41.41 37.80 27.24
CA GLU A 41 -40.61 39.02 27.42
C GLU A 41 -41.22 40.21 26.70
N ALA A 42 -41.56 40.09 25.42
CA ALA A 42 -42.20 41.18 24.68
C ALA A 42 -43.57 41.62 25.26
N ARG A 43 -44.31 40.69 25.89
CA ARG A 43 -45.57 41.03 26.58
C ARG A 43 -45.31 41.72 27.92
N ASP A 44 -44.25 41.34 28.62
CA ASP A 44 -43.88 41.95 29.89
C ASP A 44 -43.30 43.35 29.66
N GLU A 45 -42.48 43.55 28.62
CA GLU A 45 -42.04 44.87 28.16
C GLU A 45 -43.22 45.75 27.73
N ALA A 46 -44.18 45.21 26.97
CA ALA A 46 -45.39 45.96 26.60
C ALA A 46 -46.24 46.34 27.82
N ARG A 47 -46.30 45.49 28.85
CA ARG A 47 -46.97 45.80 30.12
C ARG A 47 -46.23 46.88 30.90
N GLN A 48 -44.90 46.80 30.99
CA GLN A 48 -44.06 47.80 31.63
C GLN A 48 -44.19 49.16 30.94
N TYR A 49 -44.12 49.20 29.62
CA TYR A 49 -44.30 50.43 28.85
C TYR A 49 -45.66 51.07 29.12
N ARG A 50 -46.73 50.27 29.17
CA ARG A 50 -48.08 50.77 29.50
C ARG A 50 -48.18 51.28 30.93
N LEU A 51 -47.53 50.61 31.88
CA LEU A 51 -47.48 51.04 33.28
C LEU A 51 -46.75 52.39 33.41
N GLU A 52 -45.61 52.53 32.74
CA GLU A 52 -44.81 53.76 32.75
C GLU A 52 -45.57 54.94 32.10
N GLN A 53 -46.31 54.69 31.03
CA GLN A 53 -47.16 55.71 30.42
C GLN A 53 -48.35 56.12 31.31
N LEU A 54 -48.93 55.19 32.06
CA LEU A 54 -49.96 55.50 33.06
C LEU A 54 -49.37 56.31 34.23
N GLU A 55 -48.18 55.98 34.72
CA GLU A 55 -47.48 56.77 35.74
C GLU A 55 -47.17 58.18 35.26
N LYS A 56 -46.71 58.34 34.00
CA LYS A 56 -46.48 59.68 33.41
C LYS A 56 -47.76 60.48 33.31
N GLN A 57 -48.89 59.87 32.95
CA GLN A 57 -50.18 60.54 32.96
C GLN A 57 -50.59 60.99 34.36
N ILE A 58 -50.43 60.13 35.38
CA ILE A 58 -50.75 60.49 36.77
C ILE A 58 -49.88 61.66 37.24
N ARG A 59 -48.56 61.61 37.00
CA ARG A 59 -47.64 62.72 37.35
C ARG A 59 -47.99 64.00 36.61
N ALA A 60 -48.31 63.93 35.32
CA ALA A 60 -48.72 65.11 34.55
C ALA A 60 -50.07 65.67 35.04
N THR A 61 -51.01 64.83 35.46
CA THR A 61 -52.28 65.30 36.06
C THR A 61 -52.07 65.90 37.45
N ASP A 62 -51.15 65.36 38.24
CA ASP A 62 -50.78 65.90 39.56
C ASP A 62 -50.05 67.24 39.44
N GLU A 63 -49.12 67.36 38.48
CA GLU A 63 -48.45 68.62 38.13
C GLU A 63 -49.44 69.66 37.59
N ALA A 64 -50.37 69.27 36.73
CA ALA A 64 -51.42 70.16 36.22
C ALA A 64 -52.38 70.64 37.34
N ASN A 65 -52.74 69.76 38.28
CA ASN A 65 -53.53 70.14 39.46
C ASN A 65 -52.76 71.08 40.40
N TYR A 66 -51.45 70.90 40.54
CA TYR A 66 -50.60 71.78 41.36
C TYR A 66 -50.46 73.18 40.74
N LEU A 67 -50.36 73.26 39.41
CA LEU A 67 -50.25 74.52 38.67
C LEU A 67 -51.59 75.30 38.59
N ALA A 68 -52.73 74.60 38.59
CA ALA A 68 -54.06 75.21 38.55
C ALA A 68 -54.42 76.01 39.82
N VAL A 69 -53.83 75.69 40.97
CA VAL A 69 -54.13 76.33 42.26
C VAL A 69 -53.42 77.69 42.44
N ASN A 70 -52.39 78.00 41.65
CA ASN A 70 -51.50 79.16 41.89
C ASN A 70 -51.39 80.20 40.76
N GLY A 71 -52.31 80.24 39.80
CA GLY A 71 -52.23 81.14 38.65
C GLY A 71 -52.58 82.62 38.95
N LYS A 72 -51.57 83.51 38.97
CA LYS A 72 -51.75 84.97 38.88
C LYS A 72 -51.97 85.41 37.42
N SER A 73 -52.88 86.37 37.20
CA SER A 73 -53.23 86.90 35.87
C SER A 73 -52.12 87.80 35.28
N LYS A 74 -51.65 87.49 34.06
CA LYS A 74 -50.65 88.28 33.29
C LYS A 74 -51.26 88.89 32.02
N SER A 75 -50.67 90.00 31.54
CA SER A 75 -51.13 90.77 30.37
C SER A 75 -50.85 90.09 29.01
N LYS A 76 -51.73 90.33 28.03
CA LYS A 76 -51.77 89.68 26.69
C LYS A 76 -50.49 89.80 25.86
N SER A 77 -49.70 90.87 26.00
CA SER A 77 -48.43 91.06 25.28
C SER A 77 -47.26 90.27 25.88
N GLN A 78 -47.25 90.05 27.20
CA GLN A 78 -46.31 89.15 27.87
C GLN A 78 -46.61 87.69 27.50
N LEU A 79 -47.89 87.33 27.40
CA LEU A 79 -48.31 85.99 26.99
C LEU A 79 -47.91 85.62 25.55
N ILE A 80 -47.73 86.61 24.65
CA ILE A 80 -47.29 86.34 23.26
C ILE A 80 -45.78 86.15 23.22
N LYS A 81 -45.00 87.00 23.91
CA LYS A 81 -43.54 86.84 24.01
C LYS A 81 -43.14 85.57 24.74
N GLU A 82 -43.80 85.24 25.86
CA GLU A 82 -43.57 83.99 26.59
C GLU A 82 -43.92 82.77 25.71
N LYS A 83 -44.92 82.89 24.82
CA LYS A 83 -45.25 81.82 23.85
C LYS A 83 -44.20 81.68 22.75
N GLU A 84 -43.72 82.78 22.19
CA GLU A 84 -42.65 82.78 21.18
C GLU A 84 -41.33 82.28 21.77
N GLU A 85 -41.01 82.66 23.01
CA GLU A 85 -39.84 82.15 23.75
C GLU A 85 -39.96 80.65 24.03
N CYS A 86 -41.12 80.16 24.49
CA CYS A 86 -41.38 78.73 24.62
C CYS A 86 -41.30 77.98 23.27
N GLU A 87 -41.78 78.58 22.18
CA GLU A 87 -41.72 77.96 20.85
C GLU A 87 -40.28 77.86 20.32
N ILE A 88 -39.46 78.89 20.58
CA ILE A 88 -38.02 78.88 20.28
C ILE A 88 -37.30 77.81 21.09
N GLU A 89 -37.60 77.69 22.39
CA GLU A 89 -37.00 76.68 23.27
C GLU A 89 -37.35 75.25 22.79
N VAL A 90 -38.62 74.99 22.45
CA VAL A 90 -39.06 73.70 21.90
C VAL A 90 -38.40 73.40 20.55
N LEU A 91 -38.18 74.40 19.70
CA LEU A 91 -37.48 74.22 18.43
C LEU A 91 -35.99 73.95 18.65
N GLN A 92 -35.35 74.60 19.62
CA GLN A 92 -33.95 74.35 20.01
C GLN A 92 -33.77 72.92 20.55
N ASP A 93 -34.66 72.47 21.42
CA ASP A 93 -34.67 71.08 21.91
C ASP A 93 -34.83 70.09 20.74
N LYS A 94 -35.70 70.41 19.77
CA LYS A 94 -35.89 69.55 18.60
C LYS A 94 -34.68 69.51 17.68
N VAL A 95 -33.99 70.63 17.50
CA VAL A 95 -32.71 70.67 16.78
C VAL A 95 -31.67 69.82 17.52
N SER A 96 -31.55 69.98 18.84
CA SER A 96 -30.63 69.17 19.65
C SER A 96 -30.96 67.68 19.59
N GLU A 97 -32.24 67.29 19.63
CA GLU A 97 -32.65 65.89 19.44
C GLU A 97 -32.26 65.34 18.07
N LEU A 98 -32.39 66.15 17.01
CA LEU A 98 -32.02 65.76 15.66
C LEU A 98 -30.51 65.62 15.50
N GLU A 99 -29.73 66.53 16.09
CA GLU A 99 -28.27 66.46 16.13
C GLU A 99 -27.81 65.18 16.84
N ASN A 100 -28.38 64.88 18.01
CA ASN A 100 -28.08 63.64 18.75
C ASN A 100 -28.44 62.37 17.96
N LYS A 101 -29.57 62.39 17.22
CA LYS A 101 -29.96 61.27 16.34
C LYS A 101 -29.01 61.11 15.17
N PHE A 102 -28.57 62.22 14.58
CA PHE A 102 -27.61 62.21 13.49
C PHE A 102 -26.26 61.67 13.96
N GLU A 103 -25.76 62.11 15.10
CA GLU A 103 -24.50 61.61 15.68
C GLU A 103 -24.56 60.10 15.94
N ARG A 104 -25.66 59.60 16.53
CA ARG A 104 -25.87 58.16 16.73
C ARG A 104 -25.90 57.39 15.41
N ALA A 105 -26.58 57.93 14.40
CA ALA A 105 -26.62 57.31 13.07
C ALA A 105 -25.24 57.26 12.41
N MET A 106 -24.42 58.30 12.59
CA MET A 106 -23.04 58.34 12.09
C MET A 106 -22.13 57.32 12.77
N ILE A 107 -22.26 57.14 14.09
CA ILE A 107 -21.52 56.11 14.83
C ILE A 107 -21.91 54.71 14.33
N LEU A 108 -23.21 54.45 14.20
CA LEU A 108 -23.72 53.18 13.66
C LEU A 108 -23.25 52.93 12.23
N TYR A 109 -23.26 53.95 11.38
CA TYR A 109 -22.78 53.84 10.01
C TYR A 109 -21.30 53.45 9.95
N SER A 110 -20.46 54.07 10.78
CA SER A 110 -19.04 53.72 10.91
C SER A 110 -18.83 52.29 11.43
N GLN A 111 -19.62 51.85 12.42
CA GLN A 111 -19.58 50.47 12.92
C GLN A 111 -19.89 49.45 11.81
N VAL A 112 -20.98 49.67 11.08
CA VAL A 112 -21.39 48.80 9.97
C VAL A 112 -20.34 48.77 8.85
N ASP A 113 -19.70 49.90 8.54
CA ASP A 113 -18.67 49.96 7.50
C ASP A 113 -17.39 49.20 7.90
N ASN A 114 -17.02 49.25 9.19
CA ASN A 114 -15.92 48.46 9.73
C ASN A 114 -16.23 46.94 9.71
N GLU A 115 -17.44 46.56 10.12
CA GLU A 115 -17.90 45.16 10.05
C GLU A 115 -17.92 44.66 8.61
N LYS A 116 -18.48 45.45 7.69
CA LYS A 116 -18.48 45.15 6.25
C LYS A 116 -17.06 44.94 5.72
N SER A 117 -16.13 45.83 6.08
CA SER A 117 -14.73 45.72 5.66
C SER A 117 -14.09 44.44 6.20
N THR A 118 -14.34 44.11 7.47
CA THR A 118 -13.84 42.89 8.12
C THR A 118 -14.37 41.63 7.43
N LEU A 119 -15.68 41.57 7.18
CA LEU A 119 -16.33 40.45 6.47
C LEU A 119 -15.84 40.32 5.02
N LEU A 120 -15.54 41.43 4.34
CA LEU A 120 -14.95 41.38 3.00
C LEU A 120 -13.58 40.72 3.01
N TYR A 121 -12.71 41.06 3.97
CA TYR A 121 -11.42 40.39 4.11
C TYR A 121 -11.57 38.89 4.42
N GLU A 122 -12.51 38.53 5.29
CA GLU A 122 -12.80 37.12 5.59
C GLU A 122 -13.29 36.36 4.35
N ILE A 123 -14.16 36.97 3.54
CA ILE A 123 -14.61 36.38 2.28
C ILE A 123 -13.43 36.13 1.33
N ASP A 124 -12.49 37.07 1.23
CA ASP A 124 -11.34 36.91 0.33
C ASP A 124 -10.39 35.81 0.82
N LEU A 125 -10.11 35.73 2.12
CA LEU A 125 -9.38 34.61 2.73
C LEU A 125 -10.05 33.26 2.46
N LEU A 126 -11.38 33.18 2.62
CA LEU A 126 -12.13 31.96 2.36
C LEU A 126 -12.15 31.56 0.88
N LYS A 127 -12.04 32.51 -0.05
CA LYS A 127 -11.89 32.20 -1.49
C LYS A 127 -10.53 31.60 -1.76
N ASP A 128 -9.46 32.20 -1.23
CA ASP A 128 -8.09 31.69 -1.38
C ASP A 128 -7.99 30.25 -0.81
N ASP A 129 -8.56 30.03 0.38
CA ASP A 129 -8.64 28.70 0.99
C ASP A 129 -9.42 27.72 0.11
N LEU A 130 -10.54 28.15 -0.49
CA LEU A 130 -11.34 27.30 -1.37
C LEU A 130 -10.57 26.93 -2.65
N GLU A 131 -9.85 27.88 -3.26
CA GLU A 131 -9.00 27.65 -4.42
C GLU A 131 -7.90 26.63 -4.09
N GLU A 132 -7.22 26.77 -2.95
CA GLU A 132 -6.19 25.80 -2.49
C GLU A 132 -6.79 24.40 -2.31
N LYS A 133 -7.99 24.30 -1.69
CA LYS A 133 -8.67 23.01 -1.49
C LYS A 133 -9.08 22.35 -2.81
N ASP A 134 -9.51 23.14 -3.80
CA ASP A 134 -9.85 22.65 -5.13
C ASP A 134 -8.61 22.11 -5.86
N GLU A 135 -7.46 22.76 -5.73
CA GLU A 135 -6.19 22.28 -6.27
C GLU A 135 -5.76 20.95 -5.63
N VAL A 136 -5.81 20.84 -4.31
CA VAL A 136 -5.49 19.60 -3.58
C VAL A 136 -6.43 18.47 -4.00
N LEU A 137 -7.72 18.76 -4.13
CA LEU A 137 -8.71 17.79 -4.58
C LEU A 137 -8.48 17.35 -6.02
N TYR A 138 -8.07 18.27 -6.90
CA TYR A 138 -7.72 17.95 -8.28
C TYR A 138 -6.49 17.02 -8.36
N GLN A 139 -5.45 17.31 -7.57
CA GLN A 139 -4.25 16.47 -7.47
C GLN A 139 -4.59 15.07 -6.96
N ALA A 140 -5.34 14.97 -5.85
CA ALA A 140 -5.78 13.69 -5.29
C ALA A 140 -6.62 12.86 -6.29
N LYS A 141 -7.51 13.51 -7.06
CA LYS A 141 -8.27 12.84 -8.12
C LYS A 141 -7.37 12.31 -9.24
N ARG A 142 -6.32 13.04 -9.61
CA ARG A 142 -5.36 12.60 -10.64
C ARG A 142 -4.54 11.41 -10.15
N GLU A 143 -4.05 11.45 -8.92
CA GLU A 143 -3.32 10.34 -8.29
C GLU A 143 -4.17 9.08 -8.18
N ALA A 144 -5.42 9.21 -7.72
CA ALA A 144 -6.37 8.10 -7.67
C ALA A 144 -6.60 7.45 -9.04
N LYS A 145 -6.65 8.24 -10.13
CA LYS A 145 -6.74 7.70 -11.49
C LYS A 145 -5.47 6.95 -11.88
N ASN A 146 -4.29 7.51 -11.61
CA ASN A 146 -3.01 6.86 -11.91
C ASN A 146 -2.87 5.51 -11.18
N LEU A 147 -3.11 5.50 -9.87
CA LEU A 147 -3.11 4.27 -9.07
C LEU A 147 -4.16 3.27 -9.59
N GLY A 148 -5.34 3.74 -9.97
CA GLY A 148 -6.36 2.89 -10.59
C GLY A 148 -5.91 2.24 -11.90
N THR A 149 -5.07 2.90 -12.71
CA THR A 149 -4.48 2.29 -13.92
C THR A 149 -3.40 1.28 -13.59
N GLU A 150 -2.57 1.54 -12.58
CA GLU A 150 -1.53 0.62 -12.12
C GLU A 150 -2.13 -0.67 -11.54
N VAL A 151 -3.18 -0.55 -10.72
CA VAL A 151 -3.92 -1.71 -10.19
C VAL A 151 -4.46 -2.59 -11.32
N LYS A 152 -5.04 -1.99 -12.37
CA LYS A 152 -5.52 -2.74 -13.55
C LYS A 152 -4.40 -3.46 -14.29
N LEU A 153 -3.22 -2.85 -14.38
CA LEU A 153 -2.05 -3.49 -15.01
C LEU A 153 -1.57 -4.68 -14.17
N LEU A 154 -1.43 -4.48 -12.85
CA LEU A 154 -1.01 -5.54 -11.92
C LEU A 154 -2.00 -6.71 -11.92
N GLN A 155 -3.31 -6.45 -11.98
CA GLN A 155 -4.33 -7.50 -12.12
C GLN A 155 -4.10 -8.36 -13.36
N LYS A 156 -3.86 -7.75 -14.53
CA LYS A 156 -3.56 -8.50 -15.77
C LYS A 156 -2.28 -9.34 -15.64
N THR A 157 -1.26 -8.81 -14.97
CA THR A 157 -0.02 -9.56 -14.73
C THR A 157 -0.27 -10.77 -13.83
N ILE A 158 -1.06 -10.60 -12.77
CA ILE A 158 -1.43 -11.69 -11.85
C ILE A 158 -2.23 -12.77 -12.60
N GLU A 159 -3.22 -12.39 -13.40
CA GLU A 159 -4.01 -13.32 -14.23
C GLU A 159 -3.12 -14.10 -15.20
N GLY A 160 -2.15 -13.44 -15.83
CA GLY A 160 -1.16 -14.09 -16.70
C GLY A 160 -0.30 -15.10 -15.95
N LEU A 161 0.21 -14.73 -14.77
CA LEU A 161 1.02 -15.63 -13.93
C LEU A 161 0.21 -16.82 -13.41
N GLN A 162 -1.06 -16.63 -13.03
CA GLN A 162 -1.95 -17.71 -12.62
C GLN A 162 -2.21 -18.69 -13.76
N THR A 163 -2.39 -18.19 -14.98
CA THR A 163 -2.55 -19.04 -16.17
C THR A 163 -1.31 -19.91 -16.40
N ILE A 164 -0.11 -19.31 -16.33
CA ILE A 164 1.16 -20.03 -16.47
C ILE A 164 1.33 -21.05 -15.33
N GLN A 165 1.01 -20.69 -14.09
CA GLN A 165 1.08 -21.59 -12.94
C GLN A 165 0.16 -22.80 -13.14
N GLN A 166 -1.06 -22.59 -13.65
CA GLN A 166 -2.00 -23.68 -13.92
C GLN A 166 -1.51 -24.59 -15.05
N GLN A 167 -0.91 -24.03 -16.10
CA GLN A 167 -0.27 -24.80 -17.16
C GLN A 167 0.87 -25.68 -16.63
N LEU A 168 1.79 -25.10 -15.85
CA LEU A 168 2.91 -25.83 -15.25
C LEU A 168 2.44 -26.93 -14.30
N LYS A 169 1.40 -26.67 -13.49
CA LYS A 169 0.77 -27.71 -12.65
C LYS A 169 0.25 -28.86 -13.50
N GLY A 170 -0.48 -28.56 -14.58
CA GLY A 170 -0.98 -29.60 -15.49
C GLY A 170 0.14 -30.38 -16.21
N GLU A 171 1.27 -29.74 -16.53
CA GLU A 171 2.44 -30.43 -17.09
C GLU A 171 3.12 -31.35 -16.07
N ILE A 172 3.19 -30.95 -14.80
CA ILE A 172 3.70 -31.78 -13.71
C ILE A 172 2.78 -32.98 -13.49
N GLU A 173 1.47 -32.77 -13.42
CA GLU A 173 0.48 -33.85 -13.26
C GLU A 173 0.61 -34.89 -14.39
N LYS A 174 0.73 -34.45 -15.64
CA LYS A 174 0.98 -35.34 -16.79
C LYS A 174 2.30 -36.10 -16.67
N ARG A 175 3.35 -35.45 -16.15
CA ARG A 175 4.65 -36.10 -15.92
C ARG A 175 4.52 -37.20 -14.85
N ASP A 176 3.80 -36.91 -13.77
CA ASP A 176 3.60 -37.86 -12.66
C ASP A 176 2.69 -39.02 -13.08
N GLU A 177 1.70 -38.79 -13.94
CA GLU A 177 0.93 -39.84 -14.61
C GLU A 177 1.82 -40.76 -15.45
N LEU A 178 2.66 -40.20 -16.32
CA LEU A 178 3.61 -40.99 -17.13
C LEU A 178 4.58 -41.80 -16.26
N ILE A 179 5.05 -41.24 -15.15
CA ILE A 179 5.89 -41.97 -14.18
C ILE A 179 5.14 -43.19 -13.63
N ARG A 180 3.89 -43.00 -13.19
CA ARG A 180 3.06 -44.09 -12.65
C ARG A 180 2.72 -45.16 -13.70
N ASP A 181 2.37 -44.76 -14.92
CA ASP A 181 2.01 -45.67 -16.00
C ASP A 181 3.17 -46.58 -16.41
N ASN A 182 4.41 -46.07 -16.30
CA ASN A 182 5.62 -46.87 -16.53
C ASN A 182 6.04 -47.73 -15.32
N GLY A 183 5.20 -47.80 -14.28
CA GLY A 183 5.46 -48.62 -13.09
C GLY A 183 6.61 -48.10 -12.23
N LEU A 184 6.89 -46.79 -12.31
CA LEU A 184 7.89 -46.10 -11.50
C LEU A 184 7.20 -45.29 -10.41
N CYS A 185 7.87 -45.11 -9.28
CA CYS A 185 7.44 -44.20 -8.22
C CYS A 185 8.63 -43.45 -7.64
N LEU A 186 8.35 -42.23 -7.17
CA LEU A 186 9.29 -41.44 -6.40
C LEU A 186 9.38 -42.00 -4.98
N VAL A 187 10.59 -42.22 -4.50
CA VAL A 187 10.89 -42.64 -3.14
C VAL A 187 11.79 -41.59 -2.52
N ASP A 188 11.35 -41.04 -1.40
CA ASP A 188 12.13 -40.06 -0.65
C ASP A 188 13.28 -40.77 0.07
N GLN A 189 14.49 -40.23 -0.05
CA GLN A 189 15.54 -40.53 0.91
C GLN A 189 15.17 -39.80 2.21
N LEU A 190 14.78 -40.57 3.22
CA LEU A 190 14.55 -40.06 4.56
C LEU A 190 15.87 -40.12 5.31
N ASP A 191 16.49 -38.96 5.53
CA ASP A 191 17.52 -38.85 6.56
C ASP A 191 16.86 -39.08 7.93
N GLU A 192 17.45 -39.93 8.77
CA GLU A 192 16.90 -40.36 10.07
C GLU A 192 16.63 -39.20 11.05
N GLU A 193 17.11 -37.99 10.77
CA GLU A 193 16.97 -36.82 11.65
C GLU A 193 15.60 -36.10 11.52
N ASP A 194 14.78 -36.39 10.50
CA ASP A 194 13.53 -35.64 10.25
C ASP A 194 12.23 -36.31 10.77
N LEU A 195 12.34 -37.40 11.55
CA LEU A 195 11.17 -38.12 12.07
C LEU A 195 10.29 -37.31 13.05
N VAL A 196 10.70 -36.10 13.44
CA VAL A 196 10.02 -35.31 14.48
C VAL A 196 8.95 -34.33 13.93
N SER A 197 8.83 -34.15 12.61
CA SER A 197 7.90 -33.12 12.07
C SER A 197 6.67 -33.67 11.33
N CYS A 198 6.47 -34.98 11.22
CA CYS A 198 5.32 -35.56 10.51
C CYS A 198 4.07 -35.69 11.40
N SER A 199 3.60 -34.57 11.93
CA SER A 199 2.24 -34.45 12.45
C SER A 199 1.67 -33.08 12.12
N THR A 200 1.40 -32.83 10.84
CA THR A 200 0.24 -32.08 10.38
C THR A 200 0.11 -32.26 8.87
N ALA A 201 -1.12 -32.49 8.42
CA ALA A 201 -1.47 -32.61 7.01
C ALA A 201 -1.36 -31.23 6.32
N SER A 202 -0.15 -30.80 5.99
CA SER A 202 0.08 -29.68 5.07
C SER A 202 0.31 -30.24 3.66
N THR A 203 -0.62 -29.90 2.76
CA THR A 203 -0.66 -30.21 1.32
C THR A 203 0.46 -29.55 0.49
N ASP A 204 1.57 -29.14 1.11
CA ASP A 204 2.66 -28.47 0.42
C ASP A 204 3.71 -29.49 -0.01
N PHE A 205 3.68 -29.83 -1.30
CA PHE A 205 4.70 -30.63 -1.96
C PHE A 205 6.01 -29.82 -1.99
N GLN A 206 6.85 -30.00 -0.97
CA GLN A 206 8.23 -29.48 -0.99
C GLN A 206 9.07 -30.48 -1.81
N PRO A 207 9.68 -30.08 -2.94
CA PRO A 207 10.60 -30.95 -3.66
C PRO A 207 11.80 -31.20 -2.76
N ARG A 208 11.84 -32.37 -2.11
CA ARG A 208 12.98 -32.74 -1.27
C ARG A 208 14.17 -33.01 -2.19
N PRO A 209 15.31 -32.33 -1.98
CA PRO A 209 16.53 -32.71 -2.69
C PRO A 209 16.80 -34.15 -2.26
N ASN A 210 16.93 -35.07 -3.22
CA ASN A 210 17.26 -36.50 -3.05
C ASN A 210 16.12 -37.53 -3.21
N SER A 211 14.96 -37.17 -3.77
CA SER A 211 13.98 -38.18 -4.20
C SER A 211 14.52 -39.04 -5.35
N MET A 212 14.50 -40.37 -5.20
CA MET A 212 14.93 -41.32 -6.23
C MET A 212 13.74 -41.88 -7.01
N LEU A 213 13.94 -42.17 -8.29
CA LEU A 213 12.95 -42.84 -9.12
C LEU A 213 13.23 -44.35 -9.16
N LEU A 214 12.29 -45.17 -8.69
CA LEU A 214 12.43 -46.62 -8.56
C LEU A 214 11.24 -47.34 -9.19
N SER A 215 11.47 -48.54 -9.72
CA SER A 215 10.37 -49.38 -10.19
C SER A 215 9.62 -50.01 -9.01
N LEU A 216 8.28 -50.02 -9.11
CA LEU A 216 7.38 -50.72 -8.19
C LEU A 216 7.77 -52.19 -8.02
N ASN A 217 8.23 -52.85 -9.08
CA ASN A 217 8.69 -54.24 -9.01
C ASN A 217 9.96 -54.37 -8.16
N THR A 218 10.94 -53.46 -8.34
CA THR A 218 12.18 -53.44 -7.54
C THR A 218 11.88 -53.23 -6.07
N ILE A 219 11.00 -52.29 -5.74
CA ILE A 219 10.58 -52.02 -4.35
C ILE A 219 9.91 -53.26 -3.74
N SER A 220 8.98 -53.89 -4.48
CA SER A 220 8.30 -55.11 -4.03
C SER A 220 9.27 -56.26 -3.77
N GLN A 221 10.28 -56.44 -4.63
CA GLN A 221 11.29 -57.48 -4.45
C GLN A 221 12.18 -57.22 -3.23
N ILE A 222 12.60 -55.98 -3.02
CA ILE A 222 13.41 -55.60 -1.85
C ILE A 222 12.63 -55.81 -0.55
N GLU A 223 11.34 -55.44 -0.54
CA GLU A 223 10.47 -55.63 0.61
C GLU A 223 10.23 -57.11 0.94
N LYS A 224 10.07 -57.96 -0.09
CA LYS A 224 9.97 -59.42 0.08
C LYS A 224 11.27 -60.04 0.58
N ALA A 225 12.43 -59.57 0.11
CA ALA A 225 13.73 -60.08 0.50
C ALA A 225 14.07 -59.73 1.96
N ILE A 226 13.69 -58.54 2.42
CA ILE A 226 13.96 -58.07 3.79
C ILE A 226 12.69 -57.42 4.38
N PRO A 227 11.79 -58.23 4.96
CA PRO A 227 10.58 -57.73 5.61
C PRO A 227 10.91 -57.05 6.96
N GLY A 228 10.09 -56.07 7.35
CA GLY A 228 10.12 -55.46 8.69
C GLY A 228 11.12 -54.32 8.92
N GLN A 229 11.85 -53.88 7.89
CA GLN A 229 12.67 -52.66 7.93
C GLN A 229 11.88 -51.47 7.37
N GLN A 230 12.04 -50.30 7.98
CA GLN A 230 11.30 -49.09 7.58
C GLN A 230 11.93 -48.40 6.38
N ASN A 231 13.27 -48.37 6.29
CA ASN A 231 13.97 -47.61 5.26
C ASN A 231 14.53 -48.50 4.14
N LEU A 232 14.40 -48.02 2.90
CA LEU A 232 14.87 -48.73 1.71
C LEU A 232 16.41 -48.87 1.71
N ASP A 233 17.12 -47.83 2.14
CA ASP A 233 18.59 -47.84 2.21
C ASP A 233 19.12 -48.87 3.21
N GLU A 234 18.46 -49.04 4.35
CA GLU A 234 18.81 -50.09 5.32
C GLU A 234 18.61 -51.50 4.73
N LYS A 235 17.49 -51.71 4.01
CA LYS A 235 17.25 -52.98 3.28
C LYS A 235 18.35 -53.22 2.26
N LEU A 236 18.72 -52.19 1.48
CA LEU A 236 19.76 -52.32 0.46
C LEU A 236 21.12 -52.67 1.09
N LYS A 237 21.50 -51.99 2.17
CA LYS A 237 22.73 -52.24 2.92
C LYS A 237 22.80 -53.68 3.44
N LYS A 238 21.71 -54.19 4.01
CA LYS A 238 21.63 -55.59 4.47
C LYS A 238 21.73 -56.60 3.33
N MET A 239 21.10 -56.34 2.18
CA MET A 239 21.26 -57.19 0.99
C MET A 239 22.72 -57.21 0.49
N VAL A 240 23.39 -56.05 0.51
CA VAL A 240 24.82 -55.94 0.14
C VAL A 240 25.70 -56.73 1.10
N ASP A 241 25.47 -56.61 2.41
CA ASP A 241 26.20 -57.37 3.44
C ASP A 241 25.99 -58.88 3.31
N MET A 242 24.76 -59.32 3.02
CA MET A 242 24.45 -60.73 2.76
C MET A 242 25.17 -61.24 1.51
N ASN A 243 25.15 -60.47 0.42
CA ASN A 243 25.90 -60.80 -0.80
C ASN A 243 27.42 -60.88 -0.54
N LYS A 244 27.97 -59.99 0.29
CA LYS A 244 29.40 -60.02 0.64
C LYS A 244 29.76 -61.31 1.39
N LYS A 245 28.93 -61.73 2.35
CA LYS A 245 29.11 -63.01 3.07
C LYS A 245 29.02 -64.22 2.14
N LEU A 246 28.04 -64.25 1.24
CA LEU A 246 27.89 -65.33 0.25
C LEU A 246 29.10 -65.41 -0.69
N ARG A 247 29.62 -64.26 -1.15
CA ARG A 247 30.83 -64.21 -1.97
C ARG A 247 32.07 -64.72 -1.23
N GLN A 248 32.23 -64.36 0.05
CA GLN A 248 33.31 -64.91 0.89
C GLN A 248 33.21 -66.42 1.04
N GLN A 249 32.01 -66.95 1.26
CA GLN A 249 31.78 -68.39 1.33
C GLN A 249 32.14 -69.09 0.01
N ILE A 250 31.78 -68.49 -1.15
CA ILE A 250 32.17 -69.01 -2.45
C ILE A 250 33.70 -68.99 -2.59
N GLU A 251 34.36 -67.88 -2.29
CA GLU A 251 35.82 -67.75 -2.39
C GLU A 251 36.55 -68.76 -1.49
N GLU A 252 36.10 -68.94 -0.24
CA GLU A 252 36.64 -69.95 0.66
C GLU A 252 36.48 -71.37 0.08
N THR A 253 35.31 -71.69 -0.48
CA THR A 253 35.09 -73.00 -1.12
C THR A 253 35.93 -73.18 -2.38
N GLU A 254 36.11 -72.13 -3.19
CA GLU A 254 36.97 -72.13 -4.36
C GLU A 254 38.43 -72.31 -3.98
N GLN A 255 38.91 -71.66 -2.92
CA GLN A 255 40.26 -71.84 -2.39
C GLN A 255 40.49 -73.28 -1.91
N ILE A 256 39.49 -73.90 -1.25
CA ILE A 256 39.55 -75.30 -0.84
C ILE A 256 39.62 -76.23 -2.06
N LEU A 257 38.80 -75.98 -3.09
CA LEU A 257 38.81 -76.75 -4.34
C LEU A 257 40.10 -76.54 -5.14
N TYR A 258 40.63 -75.32 -5.15
CA TYR A 258 41.89 -74.97 -5.79
C TYR A 258 43.05 -75.66 -5.09
N ALA A 259 43.16 -75.58 -3.76
CA ALA A 259 44.18 -76.30 -3.00
C ALA A 259 44.13 -77.82 -3.25
N ARG A 260 42.92 -78.38 -3.45
CA ARG A 260 42.75 -79.79 -3.86
C ARG A 260 43.24 -80.06 -5.28
N ARG A 261 43.01 -79.14 -6.23
CA ARG A 261 43.44 -79.24 -7.63
C ARG A 261 44.95 -78.99 -7.80
N THR A 262 45.54 -78.03 -7.12
CA THR A 262 46.98 -77.73 -7.16
C THR A 262 47.80 -78.89 -6.61
N ARG A 263 47.33 -79.55 -5.54
CA ARG A 263 47.92 -80.81 -5.07
C ARG A 263 47.90 -81.94 -6.12
N GLN A 264 46.95 -81.93 -7.06
CA GLN A 264 46.92 -82.84 -8.21
C GLN A 264 47.79 -82.36 -9.38
N GLN A 265 48.00 -81.05 -9.50
CA GLN A 265 48.71 -80.42 -10.62
C GLN A 265 50.22 -80.29 -10.39
N ASP A 266 50.68 -80.22 -9.13
CA ASP A 266 52.11 -80.28 -8.77
C ASP A 266 52.76 -81.65 -9.09
N GLN A 267 51.96 -82.69 -9.37
CA GLN A 267 52.44 -83.96 -9.94
C GLN A 267 52.61 -83.92 -11.47
N GLN A 268 52.04 -82.95 -12.16
CA GLN A 268 51.92 -82.94 -13.62
C GLN A 268 52.75 -81.83 -14.32
N ASN A 269 53.21 -80.80 -13.61
CA ASN A 269 53.75 -79.58 -14.23
C ASN A 269 55.27 -79.37 -14.06
N HIS A 270 56.06 -80.39 -14.41
CA HIS A 270 57.51 -80.23 -14.65
C HIS A 270 57.85 -79.96 -16.13
N ILE A 271 56.89 -79.68 -17.01
CA ILE A 271 57.14 -79.58 -18.46
C ILE A 271 56.37 -78.40 -19.09
N ALA A 272 57.15 -77.62 -19.86
CA ALA A 272 56.79 -76.71 -20.95
C ALA A 272 56.41 -75.26 -20.61
N ASN A 273 57.42 -74.42 -20.85
CA ASN A 273 57.32 -73.00 -21.19
C ASN A 273 56.96 -72.88 -22.69
N GLY A 274 56.09 -71.94 -23.07
CA GLY A 274 55.82 -71.63 -24.47
C GLY A 274 54.62 -70.70 -24.66
N VAL A 275 54.86 -69.40 -24.78
CA VAL A 275 53.85 -68.38 -25.13
C VAL A 275 53.35 -68.62 -26.56
N SER A 276 52.02 -68.69 -26.71
CA SER A 276 51.30 -69.12 -27.91
C SER A 276 50.84 -67.92 -28.78
N ALA A 277 50.72 -68.16 -30.09
CA ALA A 277 50.23 -67.21 -31.10
C ALA A 277 48.88 -66.53 -30.77
N ALA A 278 48.06 -67.13 -29.91
CA ALA A 278 46.82 -66.55 -29.41
C ALA A 278 47.01 -65.28 -28.55
N GLU A 279 48.17 -65.10 -27.91
CA GLU A 279 48.49 -63.87 -27.18
C GLU A 279 48.79 -62.71 -28.13
N MET A 280 49.46 -63.00 -29.25
CA MET A 280 49.73 -62.02 -30.32
C MET A 280 48.43 -61.57 -31.01
N GLU A 281 47.47 -62.48 -31.20
CA GLU A 281 46.16 -62.18 -31.77
C GLU A 281 45.30 -61.31 -30.82
N ARG A 282 45.39 -61.55 -29.50
CA ARG A 282 44.76 -60.70 -28.48
C ARG A 282 45.37 -59.31 -28.42
N GLU A 283 46.69 -59.17 -28.58
CA GLU A 283 47.34 -57.86 -28.67
C GLU A 283 46.92 -57.10 -29.93
N ALA A 284 46.80 -57.77 -31.08
CA ALA A 284 46.30 -57.16 -32.31
C ALA A 284 44.85 -56.66 -32.17
N ALA A 285 43.98 -57.41 -31.49
CA ALA A 285 42.61 -56.99 -31.19
C ALA A 285 42.56 -55.72 -30.31
N LYS A 286 43.38 -55.65 -29.25
CA LYS A 286 43.49 -54.45 -28.39
C LYS A 286 43.96 -53.21 -29.17
N ILE A 287 44.90 -53.38 -30.09
CA ILE A 287 45.39 -52.29 -30.94
C ILE A 287 44.25 -51.77 -31.85
N SER A 288 43.40 -52.66 -32.38
CA SER A 288 42.26 -52.26 -33.21
C SER A 288 41.21 -51.48 -32.43
N GLU A 289 40.95 -51.87 -31.18
CA GLU A 289 40.02 -51.19 -30.27
C GLU A 289 40.52 -49.79 -29.90
N LEU A 290 41.81 -49.66 -29.58
CA LEU A 290 42.43 -48.36 -29.29
C LEU A 290 42.37 -47.41 -30.49
N ARG A 291 42.53 -47.92 -31.72
CA ARG A 291 42.39 -47.11 -32.95
C ARG A 291 40.97 -46.58 -33.13
N LEU A 292 39.95 -47.42 -32.92
CA LEU A 292 38.55 -46.99 -32.95
C LEU A 292 38.28 -45.94 -31.89
N ARG A 293 38.80 -46.14 -30.68
CA ARG A 293 38.62 -45.18 -29.59
C ARG A 293 39.25 -43.82 -29.89
N ILE A 294 40.44 -43.80 -30.49
CA ILE A 294 41.08 -42.55 -30.94
C ILE A 294 40.20 -41.84 -31.98
N GLN A 295 39.66 -42.57 -32.96
CA GLN A 295 38.82 -41.99 -34.00
C GLN A 295 37.49 -41.43 -33.46
N GLU A 296 36.90 -42.06 -32.44
CA GLU A 296 35.76 -41.51 -31.70
C GLU A 296 36.12 -40.21 -30.98
N MET A 297 37.24 -40.19 -30.26
CA MET A 297 37.71 -39.00 -29.54
C MET A 297 38.00 -37.83 -30.49
N GLU A 298 38.56 -38.09 -31.67
CA GLU A 298 38.80 -37.08 -32.71
C GLU A 298 37.48 -36.46 -33.23
N ARG A 299 36.44 -37.27 -33.45
CA ARG A 299 35.11 -36.79 -33.84
C ARG A 299 34.46 -35.95 -32.74
N GLU A 300 34.55 -36.39 -31.49
CA GLU A 300 34.04 -35.62 -30.37
C GLU A 300 34.80 -34.30 -30.20
N GLN A 301 36.12 -34.29 -30.39
CA GLN A 301 36.94 -33.08 -30.34
C GLN A 301 36.50 -32.06 -31.40
N ALA A 302 36.27 -32.49 -32.64
CA ALA A 302 35.77 -31.60 -33.70
C ALA A 302 34.39 -31.01 -33.34
N THR A 303 33.50 -31.81 -32.74
CA THR A 303 32.18 -31.36 -32.29
C THR A 303 32.30 -30.33 -31.16
N ARG A 304 33.14 -30.60 -30.15
CA ARG A 304 33.41 -29.68 -29.04
C ARG A 304 34.00 -28.37 -29.53
N GLN A 305 34.90 -28.42 -30.51
CA GLN A 305 35.51 -27.23 -31.09
C GLN A 305 34.47 -26.36 -31.83
N GLY A 306 33.55 -26.97 -32.60
CA GLY A 306 32.44 -26.24 -33.21
C GLY A 306 31.47 -25.62 -32.19
N ASN A 307 31.21 -26.30 -31.06
CA ASN A 307 30.44 -25.73 -29.96
C ASN A 307 31.16 -24.54 -29.33
N TYR A 308 32.45 -24.67 -29.06
CA TYR A 308 33.29 -23.60 -28.51
C TYR A 308 33.24 -22.35 -29.39
N SER A 309 33.46 -22.47 -30.70
CA SER A 309 33.42 -21.32 -31.62
C SER A 309 32.05 -20.62 -31.66
N ARG A 310 30.94 -21.38 -31.53
CA ARG A 310 29.59 -20.80 -31.45
C ARG A 310 29.37 -20.02 -30.17
N VAL A 311 29.76 -20.60 -29.03
CA VAL A 311 29.64 -19.95 -27.71
C VAL A 311 30.54 -18.72 -27.63
N GLU A 312 31.76 -18.81 -28.15
CA GLU A 312 32.70 -17.68 -28.23
C GLU A 312 32.13 -16.53 -29.07
N SER A 313 31.50 -16.85 -30.20
CA SER A 313 30.81 -15.85 -31.02
C SER A 313 29.62 -15.20 -30.31
N GLN A 314 28.86 -15.97 -29.50
CA GLN A 314 27.78 -15.43 -28.67
C GLN A 314 28.33 -14.53 -27.55
N LEU A 315 29.41 -14.97 -26.88
CA LEU A 315 30.08 -14.20 -25.83
C LEU A 315 30.56 -12.85 -26.35
N ASN A 316 31.18 -12.82 -27.54
CA ASN A 316 31.63 -11.57 -28.16
C ASN A 316 30.47 -10.60 -28.47
N ARG A 317 29.33 -11.13 -28.92
CA ARG A 317 28.13 -10.31 -29.14
C ARG A 317 27.58 -9.73 -27.84
N TYR A 318 27.42 -10.55 -26.81
CA TYR A 318 26.93 -10.09 -25.51
C TYR A 318 27.88 -9.10 -24.85
N LYS A 319 29.20 -9.31 -24.99
CA LYS A 319 30.21 -8.36 -24.52
C LYS A 319 30.07 -6.99 -25.21
N SER A 320 29.97 -6.97 -26.54
CA SER A 320 29.77 -5.72 -27.28
C SER A 320 28.46 -5.02 -26.91
N GLN A 321 27.39 -5.79 -26.68
CA GLN A 321 26.10 -5.24 -26.25
C GLN A 321 26.18 -4.65 -24.84
N ALA A 322 26.87 -5.32 -23.92
CA ALA A 322 27.09 -4.82 -22.57
C ALA A 322 27.89 -3.50 -22.59
N GLU A 323 29.01 -3.46 -23.32
CA GLU A 323 29.84 -2.26 -23.48
C GLU A 323 29.04 -1.08 -24.09
N GLN A 324 28.15 -1.36 -25.05
CA GLN A 324 27.26 -0.33 -25.62
C GLN A 324 26.28 0.20 -24.56
N SER A 325 25.64 -0.69 -23.80
CA SER A 325 24.69 -0.30 -22.76
C SER A 325 25.33 0.52 -21.63
N GLU A 326 26.59 0.22 -21.29
CA GLU A 326 27.35 1.01 -20.31
C GLU A 326 27.61 2.43 -20.83
N LYS A 327 27.99 2.58 -22.10
CA LYS A 327 28.16 3.89 -22.75
C LYS A 327 26.86 4.70 -22.71
N GLU A 328 25.75 4.11 -23.16
CA GLU A 328 24.43 4.76 -23.13
C GLU A 328 24.02 5.20 -21.71
N CYS A 329 24.28 4.36 -20.70
CA CYS A 329 24.00 4.70 -19.29
C CYS A 329 24.84 5.90 -18.81
N THR A 330 26.12 5.98 -19.20
CA THR A 330 26.97 7.12 -18.87
C THR A 330 26.53 8.41 -19.56
N GLU A 331 26.11 8.35 -20.83
CA GLU A 331 25.57 9.48 -21.58
C GLU A 331 24.26 9.99 -20.98
N LEU A 332 23.32 9.10 -20.65
CA LEU A 332 22.06 9.46 -20.00
C LEU A 332 22.28 10.11 -18.64
N LYS A 333 23.26 9.64 -17.85
CA LYS A 333 23.65 10.28 -16.59
C LYS A 333 24.21 11.68 -16.81
N ALA A 334 25.01 11.90 -17.86
CA ALA A 334 25.53 13.22 -18.21
C ALA A 334 24.39 14.17 -18.64
N GLN A 335 23.50 13.72 -19.52
CA GLN A 335 22.32 14.49 -19.94
C GLN A 335 21.41 14.83 -18.76
N ASN A 336 21.16 13.89 -17.84
CA ASN A 336 20.34 14.14 -16.66
C ASN A 336 20.94 15.23 -15.76
N ARG A 337 22.28 15.22 -15.58
CA ARG A 337 22.98 16.28 -14.83
C ARG A 337 22.84 17.63 -15.52
N GLN A 338 22.94 17.67 -16.85
CA GLN A 338 22.79 18.88 -17.63
C GLN A 338 21.36 19.44 -17.54
N LEU A 339 20.35 18.60 -17.76
CA LEU A 339 18.94 19.01 -17.64
C LEU A 339 18.59 19.50 -16.23
N LYS A 340 19.14 18.88 -15.18
CA LYS A 340 18.98 19.37 -13.80
C LYS A 340 19.67 20.70 -13.55
N LYS A 341 20.73 21.02 -14.29
CA LYS A 341 21.36 22.35 -14.22
C LYS A 341 20.50 23.37 -14.94
N GLU A 342 20.08 23.06 -16.17
CA GLU A 342 19.21 23.93 -16.97
C GLU A 342 17.88 24.21 -16.26
N LEU A 343 17.28 23.21 -15.60
CA LEU A 343 16.07 23.38 -14.79
C LEU A 343 16.29 24.42 -13.69
N ARG A 344 17.37 24.28 -12.91
CA ARG A 344 17.70 25.23 -11.84
C ARG A 344 17.96 26.63 -12.37
N ASP A 345 18.65 26.75 -13.51
CA ASP A 345 18.91 28.04 -14.15
C ASP A 345 17.58 28.70 -14.61
N LYS A 346 16.61 27.91 -15.08
CA LYS A 346 15.27 28.39 -15.46
C LYS A 346 14.40 28.74 -14.27
N GLU A 347 14.48 27.97 -13.17
CA GLU A 347 13.80 28.28 -11.91
C GLU A 347 14.30 29.62 -11.35
N ASN A 348 15.62 29.82 -11.29
CA ASN A 348 16.21 31.09 -10.87
C ASN A 348 15.74 32.26 -11.74
N SER A 349 15.74 32.09 -13.07
CA SER A 349 15.26 33.13 -14.00
C SER A 349 13.76 33.43 -13.84
N LEU A 350 12.96 32.42 -13.50
CA LEU A 350 11.53 32.60 -13.20
C LEU A 350 11.33 33.39 -11.92
N ASP A 351 12.11 33.10 -10.88
CA ASP A 351 12.02 33.81 -9.60
C ASP A 351 12.45 35.28 -9.74
N GLU A 352 13.53 35.56 -10.46
CA GLU A 352 13.92 36.93 -10.84
C GLU A 352 12.78 37.65 -11.59
N ALA A 353 12.15 36.97 -12.56
CA ALA A 353 11.03 37.53 -13.30
C ALA A 353 9.81 37.80 -12.39
N LYS A 354 9.51 36.93 -11.43
CA LYS A 354 8.45 37.13 -10.44
C LYS A 354 8.74 38.34 -9.54
N GLU A 355 9.97 38.50 -9.06
CA GLU A 355 10.37 39.65 -8.26
C GLU A 355 10.22 40.96 -9.05
N THR A 356 10.71 41.00 -10.31
CA THR A 356 10.53 42.19 -11.15
C THR A 356 9.05 42.51 -11.39
N ASN A 357 8.21 41.49 -11.58
CA ASN A 357 6.77 41.69 -11.77
C ASN A 357 6.12 42.23 -10.49
N ALA A 358 6.47 41.69 -9.31
CA ALA A 358 5.99 42.18 -8.02
C ALA A 358 6.37 43.66 -7.79
N HIS A 359 7.58 44.06 -8.16
CA HIS A 359 8.01 45.46 -8.11
C HIS A 359 7.21 46.36 -9.05
N LEU A 360 6.94 45.91 -10.28
CA LEU A 360 6.14 46.64 -11.25
C LEU A 360 4.69 46.78 -10.80
N GLN A 361 4.10 45.73 -10.24
CA GLN A 361 2.75 45.75 -9.67
C GLN A 361 2.66 46.76 -8.52
N SER A 362 3.61 46.73 -7.58
CA SER A 362 3.72 47.72 -6.50
C SER A 362 3.80 49.16 -7.04
N ARG A 363 4.55 49.39 -8.11
CA ARG A 363 4.67 50.72 -8.74
C ARG A 363 3.37 51.14 -9.43
N LEU A 364 2.69 50.23 -10.12
CA LEU A 364 1.39 50.48 -10.75
C LEU A 364 0.33 50.82 -9.70
N GLU A 365 0.36 50.13 -8.56
CA GLU A 365 -0.56 50.39 -7.46
C GLU A 365 -0.37 51.80 -6.88
N LYS A 366 0.89 52.21 -6.64
CA LYS A 366 1.22 53.60 -6.24
C LYS A 366 0.73 54.64 -7.25
N LEU A 367 0.86 54.37 -8.55
CA LEU A 367 0.34 55.27 -9.58
C LEU A 367 -1.19 55.31 -9.60
N ARG A 368 -1.87 54.18 -9.34
CA ARG A 368 -3.33 54.11 -9.22
C ARG A 368 -3.84 54.90 -8.02
N THR A 369 -3.17 54.82 -6.87
CA THR A 369 -3.55 55.58 -5.68
C THR A 369 -3.33 57.09 -5.87
N MET A 370 -2.22 57.48 -6.51
CA MET A 370 -1.97 58.89 -6.87
C MET A 370 -2.96 59.48 -7.87
N ARG A 371 -3.63 58.65 -8.70
CA ARG A 371 -4.62 59.11 -9.67
C ARG A 371 -6.04 59.25 -9.10
N ARG A 372 -6.26 58.75 -7.88
CA ARG A 372 -7.55 58.78 -7.16
C ARG A 372 -7.64 59.94 -6.16
N VAL A 373 -6.53 60.66 -5.93
CA VAL A 373 -6.46 61.97 -5.27
C VAL A 373 -6.41 63.02 -6.36
#